data_AF-A0A536GHX3-F1
#
_entry.id   AF-A0A536GHX3-F1
#
_cell.length_a   1.000
_cell.length_b   1.000
_cell.length_c   1.000
_cell.angle_alpha   90.00
_cell.angle_beta   90.00
_cell.angle_gamma   90.00
#
_symmetry.space_group_name_H-M   'P 1'
#
loop_
_entity.id
_entity.type
_entity.pdbx_description
1 polymer ?
#
loop_
_entity_poly.entity_id
_entity_poly.type
_entity_poly.pdbx_seq_one_letter_code
_entity_poly.pdbx_strand_id
1 'polypeptide(L)'
;MSSRRVSRADVDVLILVLAFVVILAGAELFTNGIEWFGRKLQLAEGAVGSVLAAVGTALPETMIPIIAILSGSGSAASHGIGVGAILGAPFMLATLAMFVTGVAVLAVMGRRDRRDDMLVDTGVLAHDMRFFALAYAVAITAAFLPPEPAWPKWIVAVGLLGLYGWYVKGHFEDDPDVDVEDLAPLRFNRLDPTTPNTDDAVPRLRIVNLQVLTALGLIVV
;
A
#
# COMPACT_ATOMS: atom_id res chain seq x y z
N MET A 1 -22.69 25.79 -36.07
CA MET A 1 -22.65 24.91 -34.87
C MET A 1 -21.21 24.77 -34.46
N SER A 2 -20.85 25.34 -33.30
CA SER A 2 -19.49 25.39 -32.78
C SER A 2 -19.01 23.98 -32.42
N SER A 3 -18.11 23.44 -33.23
CA SER A 3 -17.29 22.29 -32.82
C SER A 3 -16.37 22.78 -31.71
N ARG A 4 -16.78 22.56 -30.45
CA ARG A 4 -15.89 22.72 -29.30
C ARG A 4 -14.75 21.73 -29.51
N ARG A 5 -13.59 22.22 -29.97
CA ARG A 5 -12.34 21.47 -29.86
C ARG A 5 -12.20 21.13 -28.40
N VAL A 6 -12.35 19.85 -28.06
CA VAL A 6 -11.97 19.33 -26.74
C VAL A 6 -10.53 19.83 -26.52
N SER A 7 -10.35 20.71 -25.53
CA SER A 7 -9.04 21.27 -25.22
C SER A 7 -8.15 20.12 -24.77
N ARG A 8 -6.83 20.19 -25.01
CA ARG A 8 -5.90 19.21 -24.45
C ARG A 8 -6.09 19.06 -22.93
N ALA A 9 -6.39 20.17 -22.26
CA ALA A 9 -6.72 20.19 -20.83
C ALA A 9 -8.00 19.40 -20.49
N ASP A 10 -9.03 19.41 -21.34
CA ASP A 10 -10.25 18.64 -21.10
C ASP A 10 -9.98 17.13 -21.22
N VAL A 11 -9.09 16.74 -22.14
CA VAL A 11 -8.64 15.35 -22.28
C VAL A 11 -7.78 14.93 -21.08
N ASP A 12 -6.86 15.79 -20.64
CA ASP A 12 -5.98 15.50 -19.48
C ASP A 12 -6.79 15.33 -18.19
N VAL A 13 -7.79 16.19 -17.97
CA VAL A 13 -8.71 16.07 -16.82
C VAL A 13 -9.52 14.78 -16.91
N LEU A 14 -10.00 14.40 -18.11
CA LEU A 14 -10.73 13.15 -18.29
C LEU A 14 -9.84 11.93 -17.99
N ILE A 15 -8.59 11.93 -18.46
CA ILE A 15 -7.62 10.88 -18.18
C ILE A 15 -7.34 10.81 -16.68
N LEU A 16 -7.14 11.94 -16.00
CA LEU A 16 -6.89 12.00 -14.57
C LEU A 16 -8.06 11.39 -13.77
N VAL A 17 -9.29 11.77 -14.09
CA VAL A 17 -10.49 11.24 -13.42
C VAL A 17 -10.62 9.74 -13.67
N LEU A 18 -10.40 9.29 -14.90
CA LEU A 18 -10.48 7.86 -15.25
C LEU A 18 -9.41 7.06 -14.50
N ALA A 19 -8.15 7.50 -14.53
CA ALA A 19 -7.04 6.86 -13.82
C ALA A 19 -7.31 6.80 -12.31
N PHE A 20 -7.83 7.88 -11.72
CA PHE A 20 -8.20 7.91 -10.31
C PHE A 20 -9.26 6.85 -9.97
N VAL A 21 -10.31 6.73 -10.78
CA VAL A 21 -11.36 5.71 -10.58
C VAL A 21 -10.79 4.29 -10.72
N VAL A 22 -9.90 4.07 -11.69
CA VAL A 22 -9.24 2.78 -11.91
C VAL A 22 -8.37 2.40 -10.71
N ILE A 23 -7.56 3.34 -10.20
CA ILE A 23 -6.71 3.11 -9.03
C ILE A 23 -7.56 2.83 -7.78
N LEU A 24 -8.65 3.58 -7.56
CA LEU A 24 -9.56 3.33 -6.44
C LEU A 24 -10.19 1.95 -6.51
N ALA A 25 -10.68 1.54 -7.69
CA ALA A 25 -11.24 0.21 -7.89
C ALA A 25 -10.18 -0.88 -7.70
N GLY A 26 -8.96 -0.65 -8.20
CA GLY A 26 -7.81 -1.53 -8.01
C GLY A 26 -7.46 -1.69 -6.52
N ALA A 27 -7.39 -0.59 -5.77
CA ALA A 27 -7.11 -0.60 -4.34
C ALA A 27 -8.17 -1.39 -3.55
N GLU A 28 -9.46 -1.18 -3.82
CA GLU A 28 -10.54 -1.92 -3.16
C GLU A 28 -10.52 -3.42 -3.49
N LEU A 29 -10.29 -3.79 -4.75
CA LEU A 29 -10.14 -5.20 -5.13
C LEU A 29 -8.90 -5.82 -4.49
N PHE A 30 -7.82 -5.06 -4.36
CA PHE A 30 -6.55 -5.53 -3.82
C PHE A 30 -6.66 -5.79 -2.32
N THR A 31 -7.17 -4.84 -1.53
CA THR A 31 -7.33 -5.00 -0.07
C THR A 31 -8.25 -6.18 0.26
N ASN A 32 -9.41 -6.28 -0.39
CA ASN A 32 -10.30 -7.43 -0.21
C ASN A 32 -9.64 -8.75 -0.66
N GLY A 33 -8.85 -8.74 -1.72
CA GLY A 33 -8.17 -9.94 -2.21
C GLY A 33 -7.06 -10.41 -1.26
N ILE A 34 -6.28 -9.48 -0.72
CA ILE A 34 -5.13 -9.80 0.14
C ILE A 34 -5.58 -10.27 1.53
N GLU A 35 -6.70 -9.77 2.06
CA GLU A 35 -7.34 -10.27 3.27
C GLU A 35 -7.72 -11.76 3.14
N TRP A 36 -8.43 -12.12 2.07
CA TRP A 36 -8.78 -13.51 1.78
C TRP A 36 -7.55 -14.38 1.51
N PHE A 37 -6.51 -13.82 0.90
CA PHE A 37 -5.23 -14.50 0.69
C PHE A 37 -4.54 -14.81 2.03
N GLY A 38 -4.49 -13.83 2.92
CA GLY A 38 -3.97 -13.97 4.28
C GLY A 38 -4.69 -15.04 5.09
N ARG A 39 -6.03 -15.00 5.09
CA ARG A 39 -6.87 -16.00 5.77
C ARG A 39 -6.62 -17.42 5.25
N LYS A 40 -6.40 -17.59 3.94
CA LYS A 40 -6.09 -18.90 3.34
C LYS A 40 -4.71 -19.44 3.73
N LEU A 41 -3.77 -18.55 4.04
CA LEU A 41 -2.43 -18.89 4.47
C LEU A 41 -2.27 -18.92 5.99
N GLN A 42 -3.35 -18.66 6.74
CA GLN A 42 -3.33 -18.55 8.21
C GLN A 42 -2.26 -17.54 8.68
N LEU A 43 -2.23 -16.37 8.05
CA LEU A 43 -1.35 -15.27 8.45
C LEU A 43 -2.07 -14.37 9.44
N ALA A 44 -1.34 -13.83 10.42
CA ALA A 44 -1.84 -12.80 11.32
C ALA A 44 -2.31 -11.55 10.56
N GLU A 45 -3.34 -10.86 11.06
CA GLU A 45 -3.88 -9.65 10.42
C GLU A 45 -2.79 -8.57 10.24
N GLY A 46 -1.92 -8.42 11.26
CA GLY A 46 -0.74 -7.55 11.17
C GLY A 46 0.17 -7.88 9.99
N ALA A 47 0.45 -9.16 9.69
CA ALA A 47 1.23 -9.54 8.51
C ALA A 47 0.51 -9.21 7.20
N VAL A 48 -0.81 -9.41 7.16
CA VAL A 48 -1.60 -9.15 5.95
C VAL A 48 -1.68 -7.65 5.67
N GLY A 49 -2.02 -6.84 6.66
CA GLY A 49 -2.13 -5.38 6.53
C GLY A 49 -0.77 -4.69 6.44
N SER A 50 0.08 -4.86 7.45
CA SER A 50 1.33 -4.11 7.60
C SER A 50 2.45 -4.58 6.68
N VAL A 51 2.37 -5.79 6.09
CA VAL A 51 3.38 -6.29 5.14
C VAL A 51 2.78 -6.54 3.76
N LEU A 52 1.84 -7.48 3.61
CA LEU A 52 1.39 -7.89 2.28
C LEU A 52 0.63 -6.78 1.54
N ALA A 53 -0.30 -6.12 2.22
CA ALA A 53 -1.07 -5.02 1.64
C ALA A 53 -0.19 -3.78 1.41
N ALA A 54 0.68 -3.46 2.37
CA ALA A 54 1.63 -2.36 2.27
C ALA A 54 2.58 -2.51 1.07
N VAL A 55 3.13 -3.70 0.83
CA VAL A 55 4.00 -3.96 -0.33
C VAL A 55 3.23 -3.75 -1.62
N GLY A 56 2.05 -4.35 -1.77
CA GLY A 56 1.32 -4.27 -3.04
C GLY A 56 0.85 -2.86 -3.40
N THR A 57 0.50 -2.05 -2.41
CA THR A 57 0.08 -0.65 -2.62
C THR A 57 1.24 0.30 -2.86
N ALA A 58 2.44 0.02 -2.32
CA ALA A 58 3.64 0.84 -2.52
C ALA A 58 4.45 0.46 -3.78
N LEU A 59 4.04 -0.58 -4.52
CA LEU A 59 4.74 -1.03 -5.72
C LEU A 59 4.84 0.08 -6.80
N PRO A 60 3.76 0.78 -7.19
CA PRO A 60 3.85 1.85 -8.19
C PRO A 60 4.83 2.95 -7.80
N GLU A 61 4.78 3.38 -6.54
CA GLU A 61 5.65 4.42 -5.99
C GLU A 61 7.11 3.95 -5.94
N THR A 62 7.35 2.67 -5.67
CA THR A 62 8.69 2.07 -5.64
C THR A 62 9.25 1.87 -7.06
N MET A 63 8.40 1.69 -8.07
CA MET A 63 8.84 1.58 -9.47
C MET A 63 9.45 2.88 -10.00
N ILE A 64 8.93 4.05 -9.61
CA ILE A 64 9.44 5.36 -10.04
C ILE A 64 10.94 5.53 -9.74
N PRO A 65 11.43 5.42 -8.49
CA PRO A 65 12.85 5.56 -8.19
C PRO A 65 13.69 4.44 -8.82
N ILE A 66 13.16 3.22 -8.93
CA ILE A 66 13.87 2.11 -9.61
C ILE A 66 14.11 2.46 -11.09
N ILE A 67 13.06 2.90 -11.80
CA ILE A 67 13.17 3.31 -13.21
C ILE A 67 14.10 4.51 -13.34
N ALA A 68 13.99 5.50 -12.45
CA ALA A 68 14.84 6.68 -12.46
C ALA A 68 16.33 6.32 -12.30
N ILE A 69 16.66 5.42 -11.37
CA ILE A 69 18.04 4.97 -11.12
C ILE A 69 18.58 4.15 -12.31
N LEU A 70 17.77 3.22 -12.83
CA LEU A 70 18.21 2.31 -13.90
C LEU A 70 18.28 2.99 -15.28
N SER A 71 17.35 3.91 -15.58
CA SER A 71 17.25 4.56 -16.89
C SER A 71 18.01 5.89 -16.96
N GLY A 72 18.27 6.53 -15.81
CA GLY A 72 18.73 7.90 -15.74
C GLY A 72 20.24 8.10 -15.81
N SER A 73 21.00 7.27 -16.56
CA SER A 73 22.44 7.41 -16.89
C SER A 73 23.40 7.91 -15.79
N GLY A 74 23.04 7.81 -14.50
CA GLY A 74 23.79 8.41 -13.39
C GLY A 74 23.79 9.94 -13.33
N SER A 75 22.88 10.63 -14.03
CA SER A 75 22.79 12.09 -13.98
C SER A 75 22.34 12.59 -12.60
N ALA A 76 22.80 13.78 -12.20
CA ALA A 76 22.38 14.39 -10.93
C ALA A 76 20.85 14.57 -10.83
N ALA A 77 20.18 14.80 -11.96
CA ALA A 77 18.72 14.90 -12.04
C ALA A 77 18.03 13.57 -11.71
N SER A 78 18.52 12.45 -12.25
CA SER A 78 18.02 11.09 -11.93
C SER A 78 18.18 10.76 -10.45
N HIS A 79 19.31 11.12 -9.85
CA HIS A 79 19.56 10.91 -8.43
C HIS A 79 18.58 11.71 -7.55
N GLY A 80 18.32 12.97 -7.91
CA GLY A 80 17.35 13.81 -7.21
C GLY A 80 15.91 13.27 -7.29
N ILE A 81 15.50 12.75 -8.45
CA ILE A 81 14.19 12.11 -8.63
C ILE A 81 14.07 10.86 -7.76
N GLY A 82 15.10 10.00 -7.75
CA GLY A 82 15.11 8.78 -6.94
C GLY A 82 15.01 9.08 -5.45
N VAL A 83 15.83 9.98 -4.93
CA VAL A 83 15.81 10.38 -3.52
C VAL A 83 14.47 11.04 -3.16
N GLY A 84 13.96 11.93 -4.02
CA GLY A 84 12.68 12.61 -3.83
C GLY A 84 11.50 11.64 -3.78
N ALA A 85 11.46 10.63 -4.65
CA ALA A 85 10.42 9.62 -4.64
C ALA A 85 10.50 8.71 -3.40
N ILE A 86 11.70 8.24 -3.04
CA ILE A 86 11.92 7.36 -1.87
C ILE A 86 11.54 8.07 -0.57
N LEU A 87 11.91 9.34 -0.39
CA LEU A 87 11.62 10.08 0.84
C LEU A 87 10.23 10.73 0.84
N GLY A 88 9.73 11.12 -0.33
CA GLY A 88 8.47 11.83 -0.49
C GLY A 88 7.25 10.94 -0.25
N ALA A 89 7.28 9.67 -0.67
CA ALA A 89 6.15 8.77 -0.47
C ALA A 89 5.84 8.52 1.03
N PRO A 90 6.81 8.12 1.88
CA PRO A 90 6.60 8.03 3.33
C PRO A 90 6.13 9.35 3.96
N PHE A 91 6.65 10.49 3.50
CA PHE A 91 6.24 11.81 3.99
C PHE A 91 4.77 12.11 3.68
N MET A 92 4.32 11.84 2.46
CA MET A 92 2.91 12.03 2.08
C MET A 92 1.98 11.09 2.85
N LEU A 93 2.39 9.85 3.11
CA LEU A 93 1.62 8.92 3.93
C LEU A 93 1.48 9.44 5.36
N ALA A 94 2.58 9.81 6.01
CA ALA A 94 2.59 10.29 7.39
C ALA A 94 1.82 11.61 7.59
N THR A 95 1.67 12.42 6.55
CA THR A 95 1.02 13.73 6.62
C THR A 95 -0.37 13.72 5.97
N LEU A 96 -0.42 13.67 4.64
CA LEU A 96 -1.65 13.82 3.88
C LEU A 96 -2.58 12.62 4.04
N ALA A 97 -2.06 11.39 3.93
CA ALA A 97 -2.91 10.20 4.04
C ALA A 97 -3.51 10.09 5.45
N MET A 98 -2.68 10.20 6.50
CA MET A 98 -3.16 10.19 7.89
C MET A 98 -4.15 11.33 8.18
N PHE A 99 -3.92 12.53 7.63
CA PHE A 99 -4.86 13.64 7.75
C PHE A 99 -6.22 13.32 7.10
N VAL A 100 -6.22 12.82 5.86
CA VAL A 100 -7.45 12.45 5.14
C VAL A 100 -8.18 11.34 5.87
N THR A 101 -7.49 10.31 6.35
CA THR A 101 -8.06 9.23 7.16
C THR A 101 -8.70 9.78 8.44
N GLY A 102 -8.00 10.66 9.17
CA GLY A 102 -8.55 11.30 10.37
C GLY A 102 -9.81 12.12 10.10
N VAL A 103 -9.82 12.91 9.01
CA VAL A 103 -11.00 13.67 8.58
C VAL A 103 -12.15 12.74 8.21
N ALA A 104 -11.89 11.64 7.49
CA ALA A 104 -12.89 10.66 7.12
C ALA A 104 -13.54 10.03 8.35
N VAL A 105 -12.73 9.64 9.35
CA VAL A 105 -13.22 9.12 10.63
C VAL A 105 -14.13 10.14 11.32
N LEU A 106 -13.69 11.40 11.46
CA LEU A 106 -14.47 12.46 12.10
C LEU A 106 -15.79 12.76 11.35
N ALA A 107 -15.77 12.75 10.02
CA ALA A 107 -16.94 13.01 9.19
C ALA A 107 -18.01 11.91 9.31
N VAL A 108 -17.58 10.66 9.52
CA VAL A 108 -18.46 9.49 9.62
C VAL A 108 -18.88 9.20 11.06
N MET A 109 -18.13 9.69 12.06
CA MET A 109 -18.41 9.51 13.49
C MET A 109 -19.83 9.96 13.90
N GLY A 110 -20.34 11.05 13.33
CA GLY A 110 -21.70 11.54 13.60
C GLY A 110 -22.83 10.79 12.87
N ARG A 111 -22.48 9.88 11.95
CA ARG A 111 -23.43 9.11 11.12
C ARG A 111 -23.45 7.62 11.45
N ARG A 112 -22.52 7.13 12.25
CA ARG A 112 -22.45 5.72 12.68
C ARG A 112 -23.42 5.46 13.81
N ASP A 113 -24.09 4.31 13.71
CA ASP A 113 -24.80 3.75 14.86
C ASP A 113 -23.77 3.38 15.94
N ARG A 114 -24.19 3.41 17.21
CA ARG A 114 -23.31 3.27 18.40
C ARG A 114 -22.63 1.89 18.55
N ARG A 115 -22.65 1.05 17.51
CA ARG A 115 -22.16 -0.33 17.46
C ARG A 115 -20.98 -0.56 16.50
N ASP A 116 -20.63 0.40 15.64
CA ASP A 116 -19.43 0.30 14.79
C ASP A 116 -18.21 0.79 15.58
N ASP A 117 -17.64 -0.08 16.41
CA ASP A 117 -16.36 0.17 17.05
C ASP A 117 -15.25 -0.06 16.02
N MET A 118 -14.38 0.94 15.83
CA MET A 118 -13.17 0.78 15.03
C MET A 118 -12.14 0.09 15.92
N LEU A 119 -12.04 -1.24 15.79
CA LEU A 119 -11.06 -2.05 16.49
C LEU A 119 -9.68 -1.74 15.89
N VAL A 120 -9.03 -0.72 16.45
CA VAL A 120 -7.64 -0.41 16.11
C VAL A 120 -6.78 -1.02 17.20
N ASP A 121 -5.96 -2.00 16.85
CA ASP A 121 -4.91 -2.45 17.74
C ASP A 121 -3.87 -1.32 17.88
N THR A 122 -4.01 -0.55 18.96
CA THR A 122 -3.10 0.54 19.28
C THR A 122 -1.69 0.07 19.61
N GLY A 123 -1.50 -1.20 19.98
CA GLY A 123 -0.21 -1.84 20.21
C GLY A 123 0.54 -2.07 18.90
N VAL A 124 -0.11 -2.74 17.94
CA VAL A 124 0.43 -2.95 16.58
C VAL A 124 0.69 -1.61 15.90
N LEU A 125 -0.30 -0.71 15.93
CA LEU A 125 -0.14 0.63 15.32
C LEU A 125 1.01 1.43 15.93
N ALA A 126 1.17 1.39 17.26
CA ALA A 126 2.28 2.10 17.92
C ALA A 126 3.64 1.47 17.61
N HIS A 127 3.71 0.14 17.51
CA HIS A 127 4.91 -0.58 17.11
C HIS A 127 5.33 -0.17 15.69
N ASP A 128 4.38 -0.19 14.75
CA ASP A 128 4.62 0.16 13.35
C ASP A 128 5.04 1.61 13.19
N MET A 129 4.38 2.53 13.90
CA MET A 129 4.70 3.96 13.84
C MET A 129 6.09 4.26 14.41
N ARG A 130 6.50 3.57 15.49
CA ARG A 130 7.86 3.71 16.06
C ARG A 130 8.91 3.17 15.11
N PHE A 131 8.67 2.00 14.54
CA PHE A 131 9.56 1.38 13.56
C PHE A 131 9.72 2.27 12.33
N PHE A 132 8.60 2.77 11.79
CA PHE A 132 8.56 3.70 10.68
C PHE A 132 9.36 4.97 10.99
N ALA A 133 9.12 5.62 12.13
CA ALA A 133 9.82 6.84 12.51
C ALA A 133 11.34 6.64 12.61
N LEU A 134 11.79 5.52 13.17
CA LEU A 134 13.21 5.18 13.27
C LEU A 134 13.82 4.91 11.89
N ALA A 135 13.21 4.04 11.08
CA ALA A 135 13.70 3.71 9.75
C ALA A 135 13.73 4.95 8.84
N TYR A 136 12.70 5.78 8.90
CA TYR A 136 12.58 6.99 8.12
C TYR A 136 13.60 8.06 8.55
N ALA A 137 13.86 8.23 9.85
CA ALA A 137 14.91 9.11 10.34
C ALA A 137 16.31 8.68 9.85
N VAL A 138 16.59 7.37 9.84
CA VAL A 138 17.82 6.82 9.26
C VAL A 138 17.90 7.10 7.77
N ALA A 139 16.81 6.89 7.01
CA ALA A 139 16.75 7.14 5.57
C ALA A 139 16.95 8.63 5.22
N ILE A 140 16.32 9.55 5.96
CA ILE A 140 16.52 11.00 5.80
C ILE A 140 17.98 11.34 6.07
N THR A 141 18.55 10.83 7.18
CA THR A 141 19.95 11.09 7.52
C THR A 141 20.86 10.62 6.39
N ALA A 142 20.59 9.44 5.81
CA ALA A 142 21.32 8.87 4.69
C ALA A 142 21.35 9.79 3.46
N ALA A 143 20.28 10.53 3.20
CA ALA A 143 20.19 11.44 2.07
C ALA A 143 21.13 12.65 2.18
N PHE A 144 21.51 13.05 3.40
CA PHE A 144 22.47 14.12 3.63
C PHE A 144 23.93 13.64 3.65
N LEU A 145 24.20 12.34 3.55
CA LEU A 145 25.58 11.85 3.51
C LEU A 145 26.27 12.25 2.19
N PRO A 146 27.55 12.71 2.28
CA PRO A 146 28.37 12.95 1.10
C PRO A 146 28.40 11.73 0.17
N PRO A 147 28.41 11.92 -1.16
CA PRO A 147 28.51 10.80 -2.11
C PRO A 147 29.84 10.05 -1.98
N GLU A 148 30.90 10.76 -1.61
CA GLU A 148 32.22 10.20 -1.35
C GLU A 148 32.67 10.49 0.09
N PRO A 149 33.12 9.48 0.84
CA PRO A 149 33.26 8.08 0.44
C PRO A 149 31.90 7.31 0.48
N ALA A 150 31.70 6.33 -0.41
CA ALA A 150 30.42 5.62 -0.54
C ALA A 150 30.12 4.56 0.53
N TRP A 151 31.12 4.07 1.27
CA TRP A 151 30.96 2.98 2.25
C TRP A 151 29.91 3.23 3.34
N PRO A 152 29.69 4.45 3.87
CA PRO A 152 28.66 4.69 4.88
C PRO A 152 27.26 4.49 4.33
N LYS A 153 27.01 4.85 3.06
CA LYS A 153 25.72 4.64 2.39
C LYS A 153 25.41 3.16 2.22
N TRP A 154 26.42 2.34 1.92
CA TRP A 154 26.27 0.88 1.86
C TRP A 154 25.93 0.27 3.22
N ILE A 155 26.57 0.73 4.30
CA ILE A 155 26.23 0.30 5.66
C ILE A 155 24.77 0.64 5.99
N VAL A 156 24.34 1.87 5.70
CA VAL A 156 22.95 2.27 5.94
C VAL A 156 21.98 1.45 5.10
N ALA A 157 22.27 1.20 3.82
CA ALA A 157 21.43 0.40 2.94
C ALA A 157 21.27 -1.05 3.47
N VAL A 158 22.37 -1.72 3.83
CA VAL A 158 22.33 -3.07 4.41
C VAL A 158 21.60 -3.05 5.76
N GLY A 159 21.82 -2.03 6.59
CA GLY A 159 21.13 -1.85 7.86
C GLY A 159 19.61 -1.70 7.70
N LEU A 160 19.15 -0.88 6.74
CA LEU A 160 17.73 -0.70 6.44
C LEU A 160 17.08 -1.98 5.90
N LEU A 161 17.79 -2.73 5.04
CA LEU A 161 17.31 -4.03 4.56
C LEU A 161 17.19 -5.05 5.71
N GLY A 162 18.18 -5.12 6.58
CA GLY A 162 18.13 -5.98 7.77
C GLY A 162 17.02 -5.58 8.74
N LEU A 163 16.82 -4.28 8.95
CA LEU A 163 15.76 -3.71 9.77
C LEU A 163 14.37 -4.07 9.20
N TYR A 164 14.17 -3.92 7.90
CA TYR A 164 12.94 -4.35 7.22
C TYR A 164 12.71 -5.86 7.33
N GLY A 165 13.75 -6.68 7.14
CA GLY A 165 13.66 -8.13 7.32
C GLY A 165 13.28 -8.53 8.73
N TRP A 166 13.80 -7.84 9.75
CA TRP A 166 13.43 -8.04 11.15
C TRP A 166 11.97 -7.66 11.41
N TYR A 167 11.49 -6.55 10.85
CA TYR A 167 10.09 -6.11 10.94
C TYR A 167 9.11 -7.09 10.30
N VAL A 168 9.43 -7.57 9.10
CA VAL A 168 8.62 -8.58 8.39
C VAL A 168 8.59 -9.87 9.21
N LYS A 169 9.74 -10.30 9.74
CA LYS A 169 9.81 -11.49 10.58
C LYS A 169 8.89 -11.38 11.81
N GLY A 170 8.92 -10.25 12.51
CA GLY A 170 8.07 -10.03 13.68
C GLY A 170 6.58 -10.20 13.37
N HIS A 171 6.10 -9.55 12.31
CA HIS A 171 4.68 -9.62 11.91
C HIS A 171 4.24 -11.02 11.49
N PHE A 172 5.13 -11.84 10.93
CA PHE A 172 4.83 -13.21 10.52
C PHE A 172 4.93 -14.23 11.67
N GLU A 173 5.56 -13.85 12.79
CA GLU A 173 5.65 -14.68 14.01
C GLU A 173 4.48 -14.45 14.97
N ASP A 174 3.64 -13.43 14.71
CA ASP A 174 2.42 -13.15 15.49
C ASP A 174 1.35 -14.22 15.27
N ASP A 175 0.55 -14.49 16.31
CA ASP A 175 -0.42 -15.58 16.32
C ASP A 175 -1.61 -15.30 15.38
N PRO A 176 -1.93 -16.18 14.42
CA PRO A 176 -2.99 -15.96 13.44
C PRO A 176 -4.42 -16.13 14.00
N ASP A 177 -4.56 -16.68 15.21
CA ASP A 177 -5.85 -17.01 15.83
C ASP A 177 -6.51 -15.84 16.60
N VAL A 178 -5.85 -14.69 16.72
CA VAL A 178 -6.34 -13.57 17.55
C VAL A 178 -7.43 -12.76 16.84
N ASP A 179 -7.45 -12.70 15.50
CA ASP A 179 -8.33 -11.80 14.73
C ASP A 179 -9.09 -12.52 13.60
N VAL A 180 -9.98 -13.46 13.96
CA VAL A 180 -10.91 -14.06 12.98
C VAL A 180 -12.12 -13.14 12.82
N GLU A 181 -11.94 -12.03 12.11
CA GLU A 181 -13.04 -11.17 11.70
C GLU A 181 -13.82 -11.78 10.52
N ASP A 182 -15.12 -11.51 10.46
CA ASP A 182 -15.99 -11.88 9.34
C ASP A 182 -15.62 -11.04 8.11
N LEU A 183 -14.67 -11.55 7.31
CA LEU A 183 -14.21 -10.90 6.08
C LEU A 183 -15.37 -10.61 5.12
N ALA A 184 -15.38 -9.41 4.54
CA ALA A 184 -16.31 -9.07 3.48
C ALA A 184 -16.21 -10.07 2.30
N PRO A 185 -17.34 -10.47 1.69
CA PRO A 185 -17.32 -11.46 0.63
C PRO A 185 -16.43 -11.04 -0.53
N LEU A 186 -15.61 -12.00 -1.01
CA LEU A 186 -14.64 -11.76 -2.07
C LEU A 186 -15.34 -11.11 -3.28
N ARG A 187 -14.85 -9.97 -3.77
CA ARG A 187 -15.49 -9.24 -4.88
C ARG A 187 -15.62 -10.11 -6.14
N PHE A 188 -14.63 -10.95 -6.42
CA PHE A 188 -14.64 -11.91 -7.54
C PHE A 188 -15.35 -13.24 -7.23
N ASN A 189 -16.01 -13.41 -6.07
CA ASN A 189 -16.80 -14.61 -5.79
C ASN A 189 -17.92 -14.82 -6.82
N ARG A 190 -18.40 -13.74 -7.45
CA ARG A 190 -19.38 -13.78 -8.56
C ARG A 190 -18.87 -14.50 -9.82
N LEU A 191 -17.55 -14.65 -9.97
CA LEU A 191 -16.91 -15.37 -11.08
C LEU A 191 -16.68 -16.86 -10.75
N ASP A 192 -17.02 -17.30 -9.52
CA ASP A 192 -17.00 -18.70 -9.13
C ASP A 192 -18.40 -19.33 -9.31
N PRO A 193 -18.63 -20.15 -10.36
CA PRO A 193 -19.91 -20.83 -10.52
C PRO A 193 -20.13 -21.97 -9.49
N THR A 194 -19.13 -22.30 -8.67
CA THR A 194 -19.17 -23.47 -7.77
C THR A 194 -19.18 -23.14 -6.27
N THR A 195 -18.89 -21.90 -5.90
CA THR A 195 -18.93 -21.44 -4.50
C THR A 195 -20.24 -20.67 -4.29
N PRO A 196 -21.10 -21.06 -3.32
CA PRO A 196 -22.33 -20.31 -3.03
C PRO A 196 -22.00 -18.84 -2.76
N ASN A 197 -22.78 -17.92 -3.31
CA ASN A 197 -22.63 -16.49 -3.02
C ASN A 197 -23.31 -16.16 -1.67
N THR A 198 -22.81 -16.79 -0.60
CA THR A 198 -23.21 -16.59 0.79
C THR A 198 -22.05 -15.95 1.55
N ASP A 199 -22.33 -15.16 2.58
CA ASP A 199 -21.32 -14.37 3.30
C ASP A 199 -20.20 -15.25 3.92
N ASP A 200 -20.51 -16.51 4.26
CA ASP A 200 -19.55 -17.47 4.85
C ASP A 200 -18.75 -18.30 3.81
N ALA A 201 -18.96 -18.08 2.52
CA ALA A 201 -18.41 -18.97 1.50
C ALA A 201 -16.91 -18.75 1.30
N VAL A 202 -16.10 -19.73 1.71
CA VAL A 202 -14.64 -19.66 1.58
C VAL A 202 -14.23 -19.78 0.11
N PRO A 203 -13.70 -18.73 -0.53
CA PRO A 203 -13.40 -18.73 -1.96
C PRO A 203 -12.21 -19.63 -2.29
N ARG A 204 -12.08 -20.06 -3.54
CA ARG A 204 -10.92 -20.86 -3.98
C ARG A 204 -9.69 -19.99 -4.12
N LEU A 205 -8.52 -20.52 -3.73
CA LEU A 205 -7.24 -19.79 -3.80
C LEU A 205 -6.93 -19.27 -5.22
N ARG A 206 -7.34 -19.99 -6.27
CA ARG A 206 -7.14 -19.54 -7.67
C ARG A 206 -7.90 -18.24 -7.98
N ILE A 207 -9.07 -18.05 -7.39
CA ILE A 207 -9.92 -16.86 -7.63
C ILE A 207 -9.41 -15.70 -6.79
N VAL A 208 -8.97 -15.96 -5.56
CA VAL A 208 -8.28 -14.98 -4.72
C VAL A 208 -7.02 -14.46 -5.45
N ASN A 209 -6.17 -15.37 -5.94
CA ASN A 209 -4.97 -14.98 -6.70
C ASN A 209 -5.32 -14.22 -7.98
N LEU A 210 -6.37 -14.62 -8.69
CA LEU A 210 -6.84 -13.90 -9.88
C LEU A 210 -7.27 -12.47 -9.56
N GLN A 211 -8.00 -12.27 -8.45
CA GLN A 211 -8.40 -10.94 -7.99
C GLN A 211 -7.19 -10.10 -7.63
N VAL A 212 -6.28 -10.61 -6.80
CA VAL A 212 -5.07 -9.90 -6.38
C VAL A 212 -4.21 -9.49 -7.58
N LEU A 213 -3.99 -10.40 -8.54
CA LEU A 213 -3.21 -10.10 -9.75
C LEU A 213 -3.90 -9.09 -10.66
N THR A 214 -5.22 -9.18 -10.80
CA THR A 214 -6.00 -8.22 -11.60
C THR A 214 -5.95 -6.83 -10.94
N ALA A 215 -6.11 -6.78 -9.62
CA ALA A 215 -6.04 -5.56 -8.84
C ALA A 215 -4.67 -4.88 -8.94
N LEU A 216 -3.58 -5.65 -8.81
CA LEU A 216 -2.21 -5.15 -9.04
C LEU A 216 -2.03 -4.64 -10.47
N GLY A 217 -2.60 -5.33 -11.47
CA GLY A 217 -2.61 -4.86 -12.85
C GLY A 217 -3.30 -3.51 -13.01
N LEU A 218 -4.43 -3.27 -12.33
CA LEU A 218 -5.13 -1.98 -12.34
C LEU A 218 -4.38 -0.88 -11.61
N ILE A 219 -3.61 -1.22 -10.57
CA ILE A 219 -2.82 -0.27 -9.77
C ILE A 219 -1.55 0.18 -10.52
N VAL A 220 -0.95 -0.71 -11.32
CA VAL A 220 0.34 -0.45 -12.00
C VAL A 220 0.18 0.20 -13.38
N VAL A 221 -0.97 0.03 -14.04
CA VAL A 221 -1.24 0.53 -15.41
C VAL A 221 -1.77 1.96 -15.39
#